data_AF-A0A846XQH0-F1
#
_entry.id   AF-A0A846XQH0-F1
#
_cell.length_a   1.000
_cell.length_b   1.000
_cell.length_c   1.000
_cell.angle_alpha   90.00
_cell.angle_beta   90.00
_cell.angle_gamma   90.00
#
_symmetry.space_group_name_H-M   'P 1'
#
loop_
_entity.id
_entity.type
_entity.pdbx_description
1 polymer ?
#
loop_
_entity_poly.entity_id
_entity_poly.type
_entity_poly.pdbx_seq_one_letter_code
_entity_poly.pdbx_strand_id
1 'polypeptide(L)'
;MPHPSPETHAESSTAEVVRQLLSQELRTTVELDQVIVDLPEIESVKFMRLITRIEDRLDITLDDEQVFAAVTVGDLAAVVDAVRGHNPVAGQSE
;
A
#
# COMPACT_ATOMS: atom_id res chain seq x y z
N MET A 1 16.33 32.64 -8.77
CA MET A 1 15.98 31.53 -7.86
C MET A 1 15.23 30.50 -8.70
N PRO A 2 15.75 29.28 -8.89
CA PRO A 2 15.00 28.24 -9.58
C PRO A 2 13.99 27.63 -8.60
N HIS A 3 12.71 27.80 -8.90
CA HIS A 3 11.66 26.93 -8.40
C HIS A 3 11.83 25.57 -9.09
N PRO A 4 11.87 24.43 -8.38
CA PRO A 4 11.69 23.15 -9.05
C PRO A 4 10.23 23.05 -9.51
N SER A 5 10.03 23.00 -10.82
CA SER A 5 8.78 22.61 -11.46
C SER A 5 8.30 21.25 -10.92
N PRO A 6 7.00 21.07 -10.65
CA PRO A 6 6.41 19.79 -10.27
C PRO A 6 6.25 18.86 -11.49
N GLU A 7 7.35 18.58 -12.19
CA GLU A 7 7.40 17.67 -13.35
C GLU A 7 8.10 16.34 -13.03
N THR A 8 8.05 15.90 -11.76
CA THR A 8 8.25 14.49 -11.48
C THR A 8 7.02 13.76 -11.99
N HIS A 9 7.13 13.14 -13.16
CA HIS A 9 6.20 12.12 -13.62
C HIS A 9 5.91 11.21 -12.43
N ALA A 10 4.65 11.19 -11.99
CA ALA A 10 4.20 10.47 -10.82
C ALA A 10 4.25 8.95 -11.13
N GLU A 11 5.45 8.38 -11.09
CA GLU A 11 5.59 7.01 -10.61
C GLU A 11 5.13 7.06 -9.15
N SER A 12 3.82 6.88 -8.94
CA SER A 12 3.28 6.72 -7.60
C SER A 12 4.03 5.56 -6.96
N SER A 13 4.90 5.88 -6.00
CA SER A 13 5.61 4.86 -5.23
C SER A 13 4.57 3.96 -4.58
N THR A 14 4.90 2.67 -4.42
CA THR A 14 3.99 1.72 -3.75
C THR A 14 3.50 2.26 -2.40
N ALA A 15 4.39 2.94 -1.67
CA ALA A 15 4.07 3.63 -0.43
C ALA A 15 3.00 4.72 -0.58
N GLU A 16 3.09 5.56 -1.60
CA GLU A 16 2.09 6.60 -1.83
C GLU A 16 0.73 5.99 -2.22
N VAL A 17 0.72 4.93 -3.03
CA VAL A 17 -0.53 4.24 -3.40
C VAL A 17 -1.20 3.64 -2.17
N VAL A 18 -0.45 2.92 -1.35
CA VAL A 18 -0.95 2.32 -0.11
C VAL A 18 -1.47 3.42 0.83
N ARG A 19 -0.68 4.46 1.09
CA ARG A 19 -1.07 5.61 1.91
C ARG A 19 -2.35 6.28 1.43
N GLN A 20 -2.47 6.48 0.11
CA GLN A 20 -3.64 7.07 -0.52
C GLN A 20 -4.88 6.19 -0.35
N LEU A 21 -4.75 4.87 -0.51
CA LEU A 21 -5.86 3.92 -0.30
C LEU A 21 -6.31 3.90 1.16
N LEU A 22 -5.38 3.88 2.12
CA LEU A 22 -5.71 3.99 3.54
C LEU A 22 -6.41 5.30 3.87
N SER A 23 -5.89 6.42 3.36
CA SER A 23 -6.49 7.74 3.60
C SER A 23 -7.91 7.85 3.04
N GLN A 24 -8.17 7.23 1.88
CA GLN A 24 -9.50 7.19 1.26
C GLN A 24 -10.49 6.33 2.03
N GLU A 25 -10.07 5.14 2.48
CA GLU A 25 -10.94 4.21 3.19
C GLU A 25 -11.29 4.72 4.60
N LEU A 26 -10.28 5.27 5.30
CA LEU A 26 -10.43 5.82 6.65
C LEU A 26 -10.89 7.28 6.67
N ARG A 27 -11.00 7.93 5.50
CA ARG A 27 -11.38 9.34 5.36
C ARG A 27 -10.56 10.29 6.26
N THR A 28 -9.29 9.93 6.46
CA THR A 28 -8.35 10.64 7.34
C THR A 28 -6.99 10.76 6.66
N THR A 29 -6.14 11.64 7.18
CA THR A 29 -4.75 11.70 6.71
C THR A 29 -3.96 10.58 7.37
N VAL A 30 -3.29 9.79 6.55
CA VAL A 30 -2.43 8.68 6.99
C VAL A 30 -0.99 8.94 6.57
N GLU A 31 -0.06 8.72 7.50
CA GLU A 31 1.38 8.81 7.30
C GLU A 31 2.02 7.42 7.30
N LEU A 32 3.21 7.28 6.69
CA LEU A 32 3.87 5.98 6.54
C LEU A 32 4.41 5.43 7.87
N ASP A 33 4.81 6.28 8.79
CA ASP A 33 5.31 5.92 10.12
C ASP A 33 4.18 5.61 11.12
N GLN A 34 2.91 5.82 10.74
CA GLN A 34 1.79 5.49 11.61
C GLN A 34 1.61 3.98 11.75
N VAL A 35 1.34 3.58 12.99
CA VAL A 35 0.99 2.20 13.35
C VAL A 35 -0.42 1.91 12.86
N ILE A 36 -0.59 0.82 12.11
CA ILE A 36 -1.86 0.47 11.44
C ILE A 36 -3.00 0.32 12.46
N VAL A 37 -2.72 -0.32 13.60
CA VAL A 37 -3.72 -0.57 14.65
C VAL A 37 -4.13 0.68 15.43
N ASP A 38 -3.30 1.73 15.39
CA ASP A 38 -3.59 3.01 16.05
C ASP A 38 -4.28 4.01 15.11
N LEU A 39 -4.51 3.62 13.85
CA LEU A 39 -5.20 4.49 12.90
C LEU A 39 -6.65 4.75 13.35
N PRO A 40 -7.13 6.00 13.23
CA PRO A 40 -8.49 6.32 13.64
C PRO A 40 -9.50 5.54 12.78
N GLU A 41 -10.51 4.97 13.44
CA GLU A 41 -11.59 4.20 12.82
C GLU A 41 -11.17 2.89 12.12
N ILE A 42 -9.93 2.43 12.30
CA ILE A 42 -9.49 1.13 11.81
C ILE A 42 -10.13 0.01 12.65
N GLU A 43 -10.70 -0.96 11.95
CA GLU A 43 -11.28 -2.18 12.54
C GLU A 43 -10.73 -3.35 11.75
N SER A 44 -10.52 -4.53 12.35
CA SER A 44 -9.94 -5.70 11.66
C SER A 44 -10.65 -6.01 10.33
N VAL A 45 -11.97 -5.82 10.27
CA VAL A 45 -12.78 -6.02 9.05
C VAL A 45 -12.48 -4.95 7.99
N LYS A 46 -12.35 -3.68 8.38
CA LYS A 46 -11.99 -2.59 7.46
C LYS A 46 -10.55 -2.76 6.96
N PHE A 47 -9.65 -3.18 7.84
CA PHE A 47 -8.27 -3.47 7.47
C PHE A 47 -8.22 -4.59 6.42
N MET A 48 -8.89 -5.73 6.66
CA MET A 48 -8.94 -6.80 5.67
C MET A 48 -9.55 -6.38 4.34
N ARG A 49 -10.64 -5.59 4.37
CA ARG A 49 -11.25 -5.04 3.17
C ARG A 49 -10.30 -4.11 2.40
N LEU A 50 -9.46 -3.37 3.12
CA LEU A 50 -8.43 -2.52 2.54
C LEU A 50 -7.32 -3.36 1.89
N ILE A 51 -6.87 -4.43 2.54
CA ILE A 51 -5.89 -5.37 1.97
C ILE A 51 -6.41 -5.95 0.64
N THR A 52 -7.64 -6.48 0.63
CA THR A 52 -8.28 -6.96 -0.60
C THR A 52 -8.37 -5.89 -1.69
N ARG A 53 -8.59 -4.63 -1.31
CA ARG A 53 -8.65 -3.51 -2.25
C ARG A 53 -7.27 -3.13 -2.80
N ILE A 54 -6.21 -3.27 -2.01
CA ILE A 54 -4.82 -3.10 -2.46
C ILE A 54 -4.46 -4.21 -3.44
N GLU A 55 -4.79 -5.47 -3.12
CA GLU A 55 -4.60 -6.63 -3.98
C GLU A 55 -5.29 -6.46 -5.34
N ASP A 56 -6.59 -6.14 -5.35
CA ASP A 56 -7.38 -5.90 -6.57
C ASP A 56 -6.85 -4.71 -7.38
N ARG A 57 -6.43 -3.63 -6.70
CA ARG A 57 -5.95 -2.41 -7.35
C ARG A 57 -4.58 -2.60 -8.01
N LEU A 58 -3.72 -3.42 -7.42
CA LEU A 58 -2.34 -3.63 -7.84
C LEU A 58 -2.13 -4.97 -8.57
N ASP A 59 -3.17 -5.78 -8.70
CA ASP A 59 -3.14 -7.13 -9.28
C ASP A 59 -2.07 -8.01 -8.61
N ILE A 60 -2.07 -8.00 -7.27
CA ILE A 60 -1.15 -8.80 -6.45
C ILE A 60 -1.92 -9.64 -5.44
N THR A 61 -1.23 -10.63 -4.87
CA THR A 61 -1.73 -11.38 -3.73
C THR A 61 -0.78 -11.18 -2.56
N LEU A 62 -1.30 -10.71 -1.44
CA LEU A 62 -0.56 -10.49 -0.22
C LEU A 62 -0.78 -11.69 0.70
N ASP A 63 0.31 -12.19 1.27
CA ASP A 63 0.22 -13.28 2.24
C ASP A 63 -0.25 -12.73 3.59
N ASP A 64 -1.25 -13.38 4.20
CA ASP A 64 -1.81 -12.96 5.48
C ASP A 64 -0.70 -12.83 6.56
N GLU A 65 0.25 -13.76 6.64
CA GLU A 65 1.32 -13.70 7.63
C GLU A 65 2.21 -12.47 7.43
N GLN A 66 2.51 -12.12 6.17
CA GLN A 66 3.28 -10.92 5.83
C GLN A 66 2.51 -9.63 6.15
N VAL A 67 1.21 -9.61 5.88
CA VAL A 67 0.33 -8.48 6.18
C VAL A 67 0.17 -8.29 7.69
N PHE A 68 -0.01 -9.37 8.44
CA PHE A 68 -0.10 -9.33 9.90
C PHE A 68 1.23 -9.01 10.58
N ALA A 69 2.36 -9.29 9.92
CA ALA A 69 3.68 -8.88 10.39
C ALA A 69 3.95 -7.38 10.19
N ALA A 70 3.19 -6.70 9.31
CA ALA A 70 3.32 -5.26 9.10
C ALA A 70 2.75 -4.48 10.29
N VAL A 71 3.59 -3.66 10.93
CA VAL A 71 3.20 -2.85 12.10
C VAL A 71 2.73 -1.46 11.65
N THR A 72 3.44 -0.88 10.70
CA THR A 72 3.19 0.46 10.17
C THR A 72 2.69 0.45 8.73
N VAL A 73 2.14 1.58 8.29
CA VAL A 73 1.70 1.76 6.90
C VAL A 73 2.89 1.64 5.93
N GLY A 74 4.07 2.09 6.35
CA GLY A 74 5.33 1.91 5.64
C GLY A 74 5.75 0.45 5.54
N ASP A 75 5.56 -0.34 6.59
CA ASP A 75 5.82 -1.79 6.53
C ASP A 75 4.88 -2.48 5.54
N LEU A 76 3.59 -2.13 5.56
CA LEU A 76 2.61 -2.65 4.60
C LEU A 76 3.00 -2.28 3.17
N ALA A 77 3.42 -1.03 2.95
CA ALA A 77 3.92 -0.59 1.66
C ALA A 77 5.17 -1.38 1.22
N ALA A 78 6.08 -1.69 2.13
CA ALA A 78 7.25 -2.49 1.84
C ALA A 78 6.89 -3.94 1.48
N VAL A 79 5.89 -4.53 2.15
CA VAL A 79 5.36 -5.86 1.79
C VAL A 79 4.79 -5.84 0.37
N VAL A 80 3.94 -4.86 0.07
CA VAL A 80 3.36 -4.68 -1.27
C VAL A 80 4.45 -4.49 -2.32
N ASP A 81 5.47 -3.68 -2.02
CA ASP A 81 6.57 -3.41 -2.94
C ASP A 81 7.44 -4.66 -3.18
N ALA A 82 7.71 -5.41 -2.11
CA ALA A 82 8.42 -6.68 -2.19
C ALA A 82 7.69 -7.68 -3.09
N VAL A 83 6.36 -7.80 -2.97
CA VAL A 83 5.54 -8.68 -3.82
C VAL A 83 5.52 -8.20 -5.26
N ARG A 84 5.38 -6.89 -5.51
CA ARG A 84 5.45 -6.31 -6.86
C ARG A 84 6.81 -6.52 -7.52
N GLY A 85 7.90 -6.40 -6.74
CA GLY A 85 9.26 -6.69 -7.19
C GLY A 85 9.54 -8.18 -7.39
N HIS A 86 8.84 -9.05 -6.65
CA HIS A 86 8.92 -10.51 -6.76
C HIS A 86 7.93 -11.11 -7.76
N ASN A 87 7.18 -10.32 -8.52
CA ASN A 87 6.38 -10.83 -9.63
C ASN A 87 7.25 -10.85 -10.90
N PRO A 88 8.00 -11.93 -11.22
CA PRO A 88 8.33 -12.16 -12.60
C PRO A 88 6.98 -12.33 -13.28
N VAL A 89 6.70 -11.53 -14.30
CA VAL A 89 5.65 -11.80 -15.29
C VAL A 89 5.74 -13.26 -15.77
N ALA A 90 5.08 -14.17 -15.06
CA ALA A 90 5.09 -15.60 -15.29
C ALA A 90 3.65 -16.09 -15.55
N GLY A 91 2.98 -15.38 -16.44
CA GLY A 91 2.09 -15.96 -17.43
C GLY A 91 2.47 -15.29 -18.75
N GLN A 92 2.91 -15.99 -19.79
CA GLN A 92 2.09 -16.94 -20.55
C GLN A 92 3.00 -17.82 -21.43
N SER A 93 2.87 -19.15 -21.33
CA SER A 93 3.23 -20.13 -22.37
C SER A 93 2.41 -21.40 -22.05
N GLU A 94 1.23 -21.52 -22.64
CA GLU A 94 0.84 -22.50 -23.69
C GLU A 94 0.00 -23.66 -23.13
#